data_AF-A0A1J8QQB1-F1
#
_entry.id   AF-A0A1J8QQB1-F1
#
_cell.length_a   1.000
_cell.length_b   1.000
_cell.length_c   1.000
_cell.angle_alpha   90.00
_cell.angle_beta   90.00
_cell.angle_gamma   90.00
#
_symmetry.space_group_name_H-M   'P 1'
#
loop_
_entity.id
_entity.type
_entity.pdbx_description
1 polymer ?
#
loop_
_entity_poly.entity_id
_entity_poly.type
_entity_poly.pdbx_seq_one_letter_code
_entity_poly.pdbx_strand_id
1 'polypeptide(L)'
;MVIPRSINIQRAPDPKSSNPVFDDVMLIKNGEIIFGIVEKKTVGALQGGLMHVVFCKKGLEATHDQIIATFLSLFVYECKYSALEEKN
;
A
#
# COMPACT_ATOMS: atom_id res chain seq x y z
N MET A 1 9.20 2.69 -8.94
CA MET A 1 7.85 2.14 -8.64
C MET A 1 7.96 1.23 -7.43
N VAL A 2 7.08 1.37 -6.44
CA VAL A 2 7.17 0.68 -5.14
C VAL A 2 6.53 -0.71 -5.15
N ILE A 3 5.49 -0.93 -5.97
CA ILE A 3 4.77 -2.21 -6.04
C ILE A 3 5.27 -3.02 -7.25
N PRO A 4 5.68 -4.29 -7.06
CA PRO A 4 6.15 -5.12 -8.16
C PRO A 4 5.00 -5.50 -9.11
N ARG A 5 5.33 -5.64 -10.40
CA ARG A 5 4.39 -6.07 -11.45
C ARG A 5 3.82 -7.45 -11.13
N SER A 6 2.62 -7.73 -11.63
CA SER A 6 1.85 -8.97 -11.43
C SER A 6 1.32 -9.22 -10.01
N ILE A 7 1.23 -8.19 -9.16
CA ILE A 7 0.54 -8.26 -7.87
C ILE A 7 -0.89 -7.76 -8.03
N ASN A 8 -1.83 -8.57 -7.54
CA ASN A 8 -3.26 -8.27 -7.52
C ASN A 8 -3.77 -8.42 -6.10
N ILE A 9 -4.40 -7.37 -5.57
CA ILE A 9 -5.02 -7.34 -4.25
C ILE A 9 -6.37 -6.65 -4.36
N GLN A 10 -7.40 -7.26 -3.80
CA GLN A 10 -8.72 -6.68 -3.70
C GLN A 10 -9.16 -6.77 -2.24
N ARG A 11 -9.48 -5.62 -1.65
CA ARG A 11 -10.13 -5.53 -0.35
C ARG A 11 -11.49 -4.90 -0.55
N ALA A 12 -12.52 -5.63 -0.15
CA ALA A 12 -13.90 -5.12 -0.10
C ALA A 12 -14.09 -4.31 1.19
N PRO A 13 -14.99 -3.31 1.20
CA PRO A 13 -15.33 -2.57 2.39
C PRO A 13 -16.29 -3.41 3.25
N ASP A 14 -16.36 -3.12 4.55
CA ASP A 14 -17.40 -3.66 5.44
C ASP A 14 -18.28 -2.49 5.89
N PRO A 15 -19.56 -2.39 5.46
CA PRO A 15 -20.37 -3.33 4.68
C PRO A 15 -20.00 -3.39 3.19
N LYS A 16 -20.15 -4.60 2.59
CA LYS A 16 -19.79 -4.88 1.20
C LYS A 16 -20.62 -4.06 0.22
N SER A 17 -20.05 -2.94 -0.22
CA SER A 17 -20.51 -2.14 -1.35
C SER A 17 -19.48 -2.21 -2.48
N SER A 18 -19.96 -2.18 -3.72
CA SER A 18 -19.11 -2.17 -4.91
C SER A 18 -18.49 -0.80 -5.19
N ASN A 19 -19.11 0.27 -4.69
CA ASN A 19 -18.64 1.64 -4.88
C ASN A 19 -18.84 2.45 -3.58
N PRO A 20 -17.94 2.31 -2.59
CA PRO A 20 -18.02 3.07 -1.36
C PRO A 20 -17.72 4.55 -1.63
N VAL A 21 -18.44 5.44 -0.95
CA VAL A 21 -18.28 6.90 -1.09
C VAL A 21 -16.99 7.41 -0.44
N PHE A 22 -16.42 6.65 0.51
CA PHE A 22 -15.30 7.06 1.35
C PHE A 22 -13.96 6.39 1.00
N ASP A 23 -13.85 5.73 -0.17
CA ASP A 23 -12.61 5.06 -0.61
C ASP A 23 -12.02 4.04 0.37
N ASP A 24 -12.87 3.41 1.20
CA ASP A 24 -12.50 2.36 2.17
C ASP A 24 -12.09 1.01 1.53
N VAL A 25 -12.20 0.91 0.20
CA VAL A 25 -11.77 -0.23 -0.61
C VAL A 25 -10.31 -0.09 -1.00
N MET A 26 -9.71 -1.21 -1.42
CA MET A 26 -8.42 -1.16 -2.08
C MET A 26 -8.41 -2.11 -3.27
N LEU A 27 -8.07 -1.60 -4.45
CA LEU A 27 -7.83 -2.42 -5.63
C LEU A 27 -6.46 -2.13 -6.23
N ILE A 28 -5.62 -3.15 -6.21
CA ILE A 28 -4.33 -3.17 -6.89
C ILE A 28 -4.43 -4.21 -8.01
N LYS A 29 -4.15 -3.79 -9.24
CA LYS A 29 -4.06 -4.68 -10.40
C LYS A 29 -2.73 -4.51 -11.09
N ASN A 30 -2.06 -5.63 -11.36
CA ASN A 30 -0.78 -5.71 -12.04
C ASN A 30 0.34 -4.82 -11.44
N GLY A 31 0.28 -4.53 -10.15
CA GLY A 31 1.23 -3.64 -9.47
C GLY A 31 0.87 -2.15 -9.55
N GLU A 32 -0.32 -1.79 -10.03
CA GLU A 32 -0.83 -0.42 -10.04
C GLU A 32 -2.06 -0.29 -9.14
N ILE A 33 -2.12 0.82 -8.40
CA ILE A 33 -3.28 1.16 -7.56
C ILE A 33 -4.34 1.76 -8.49
N ILE A 34 -5.50 1.12 -8.57
CA ILE A 34 -6.61 1.60 -9.40
C ILE A 34 -7.49 2.55 -8.60
N PHE A 35 -7.85 2.18 -7.37
CA PHE A 35 -8.61 3.01 -6.43
C PHE A 35 -8.39 2.53 -4.99
N GLY A 36 -8.63 3.43 -4.04
CA GLY A 36 -8.54 3.16 -2.60
C GLY A 36 -7.42 3.88 -1.87
N ILE A 37 -7.62 4.11 -0.58
CA ILE A 37 -6.63 4.72 0.30
C ILE A 37 -5.66 3.68 0.84
N VAL A 38 -4.35 4.00 0.81
CA VAL A 38 -3.30 3.13 1.33
C VAL A 38 -3.24 3.26 2.85
N GLU A 39 -3.90 2.34 3.56
CA GLU A 39 -3.84 2.24 5.02
C GLU A 39 -2.85 1.19 5.53
N LYS A 40 -2.61 1.20 6.86
CA LYS A 40 -1.87 0.13 7.56
C LYS A 40 -2.44 -1.27 7.26
N LYS A 41 -3.75 -1.40 7.03
CA LYS A 41 -4.38 -2.67 6.63
C LYS A 41 -3.89 -3.18 5.28
N THR A 42 -3.50 -2.28 4.38
CA THR A 42 -2.97 -2.58 3.04
C THR A 42 -1.49 -2.90 3.07
N VAL A 43 -0.67 -2.05 3.69
CA VAL A 43 0.81 -2.20 3.66
C VAL A 43 1.39 -2.98 4.83
N GLY A 44 0.63 -3.17 5.91
CA GLY A 44 1.10 -3.82 7.13
C GLY A 44 1.20 -5.34 7.05
N ALA A 45 1.48 -5.94 8.21
CA ALA A 45 1.67 -7.39 8.37
C ALA A 45 0.36 -8.21 8.39
N LEU A 46 -0.76 -7.64 7.92
CA LEU A 46 -2.04 -8.34 7.88
C LEU A 46 -1.97 -9.48 6.86
N GLN A 47 -2.61 -10.61 7.16
CA GLN A 47 -2.77 -11.70 6.20
C GLN A 47 -3.54 -11.21 4.97
N GLY A 48 -2.99 -11.46 3.78
CA GLY A 48 -3.54 -10.93 2.53
C GLY A 48 -3.23 -9.45 2.27
N GLY A 49 -2.42 -8.81 3.12
CA GLY A 49 -1.83 -7.50 2.86
C GLY A 49 -0.74 -7.55 1.78
N LEU A 50 -0.27 -6.36 1.39
CA LEU A 50 0.70 -6.19 0.31
C LEU A 50 2.01 -6.93 0.58
N MET A 51 2.54 -6.80 1.80
CA MET A 51 3.74 -7.51 2.26
C MET A 51 3.61 -9.03 2.16
N HIS A 52 2.49 -9.57 2.66
CA HIS A 52 2.23 -11.00 2.66
C HIS A 52 2.10 -11.56 1.23
N VAL A 53 1.36 -10.87 0.36
CA VAL A 53 1.14 -11.32 -1.02
C VAL A 53 2.43 -11.26 -1.85
N VAL A 54 3.25 -10.25 -1.65
CA VAL A 54 4.53 -10.10 -2.37
C VAL A 54 5.51 -11.18 -1.93
N PHE A 55 5.62 -11.42 -0.63
CA PHE A 55 6.45 -12.49 -0.08
C PHE A 55 6.09 -13.86 -0.67
N CYS A 56 4.80 -14.20 -0.71
CA CYS A 56 4.35 -15.48 -1.26
C CYS A 56 4.49 -15.59 -2.78
N LYS A 57 4.43 -14.49 -3.55
CA LYS A 57 4.44 -14.53 -5.02
C LYS A 57 5.80 -14.28 -5.66
N LYS A 58 6.63 -13.43 -5.06
CA LYS A 58 7.90 -12.97 -5.62
C LYS A 58 9.11 -13.33 -4.75
N GLY A 59 8.88 -13.79 -3.52
CA GLY A 59 9.94 -14.20 -2.60
C GLY A 59 10.53 -13.04 -1.80
N LEU A 60 11.62 -13.36 -1.10
CA LEU A 60 12.28 -12.48 -0.12
C LEU A 60 12.94 -11.25 -0.76
N GLU A 61 13.61 -11.42 -1.89
CA GLU A 61 14.33 -10.34 -2.57
C GLU A 61 13.40 -9.19 -2.96
N ALA A 62 12.29 -9.51 -3.63
CA ALA A 62 11.29 -8.51 -3.99
C ALA A 62 10.61 -7.87 -2.77
N THR A 63 10.45 -8.63 -1.68
CA THR A 63 9.86 -8.11 -0.43
C THR A 63 10.81 -7.12 0.24
N HIS A 64 12.11 -7.43 0.26
CA HIS A 64 13.15 -6.55 0.79
C HIS A 64 13.17 -5.20 0.05
N ASP A 65 13.21 -5.23 -1.28
CA ASP A 65 13.21 -4.02 -2.09
C ASP A 65 11.94 -3.18 -1.89
N GLN A 66 10.79 -3.85 -1.76
CA GLN A 66 9.53 -3.18 -1.49
C GLN A 66 9.51 -2.52 -0.11
N ILE A 67 10.05 -3.17 0.93
CA ILE A 67 10.14 -2.59 2.28
C ILE A 67 10.98 -1.33 2.22
N ILE A 68 12.17 -1.39 1.60
CA ILE A 68 13.08 -0.25 1.49
C ILE A 68 12.39 0.90 0.76
N ALA A 69 11.78 0.63 -0.39
CA ALA A 69 11.12 1.64 -1.19
C ALA A 69 9.93 2.29 -0.44
N THR A 70 9.14 1.48 0.27
CA THR A 70 7.99 1.98 1.05
C THR A 70 8.45 2.83 2.24
N PHE A 71 9.46 2.36 3.00
CA PHE A 71 9.97 3.07 4.18
C PHE A 71 10.65 4.39 3.83
N LEU A 72 11.47 4.42 2.77
CA LEU A 72 12.07 5.66 2.27
C LEU A 72 11.01 6.65 1.82
N SER A 73 9.97 6.18 1.12
CA SER A 73 8.89 7.06 0.67
C SER A 73 8.10 7.66 1.84
N LEU A 74 7.80 6.88 2.90
CA LEU A 74 7.15 7.40 4.11
C LEU A 74 8.07 8.34 4.90
N PHE A 75 9.34 7.99 5.09
CA PHE A 75 10.29 8.83 5.83
C PHE A 75 10.47 10.19 5.16
N VAL A 76 10.59 10.22 3.83
CA VAL A 76 10.63 11.48 3.07
C VAL A 76 9.33 12.26 3.21
N TYR A 77 8.18 11.60 3.22
CA TYR A 77 6.89 12.27 3.41
C TYR A 77 6.76 12.87 4.82
N GLU A 78 7.04 12.11 5.87
CA GLU A 78 7.02 12.57 7.26
C GLU A 78 7.97 13.76 7.48
N CYS A 79 9.23 13.65 7.03
CA CYS A 79 10.18 14.77 7.13
C CYS A 79 9.71 16.02 6.36
N LYS A 80 9.04 15.85 5.23
CA LYS A 80 8.53 16.97 4.42
C LYS A 80 7.27 17.59 5.03
N TYR A 81 6.42 16.81 5.69
CA TYR A 81 5.24 17.29 6.40
C TYR A 81 5.62 18.05 7.68
N SER A 82 6.55 17.52 8.49
CA SER A 82 7.03 18.24 9.68
C SER A 82 7.67 19.59 9.31
N ALA A 83 8.39 19.66 8.19
CA ALA A 83 8.99 20.91 7.70
C ALA A 83 7.98 21.93 7.13
N LEU A 84 6.76 21.49 6.79
CA LEU A 84 5.66 22.37 6.35
C LEU A 84 4.83 22.88 7.52
N GLU A 85 4.67 22.07 8.56
CA GLU A 85 3.98 22.45 9.79
C GLU A 85 4.76 23.52 10.57
N GLU A 86 6.09 23.50 10.49
CA GLU A 86 6.96 24.52 11.11
C GLU A 86 6.94 25.89 10.38
N LYS A 87 6.29 25.97 9.21
CA LYS A 87 6.18 27.21 8.40
C LYS A 87 4.79 27.87 8.45
N ASN A 88 3.88 27.39 9.29
CA ASN A 88 2.53 27.93 9.47
C ASN A 88 2.33 28.37 10.93
#